data_AF-A0A842LV76-F1
#
_entry.id   AF-A0A842LV76-F1
#
_cell.length_a   1.000
_cell.length_b   1.000
_cell.length_c   1.000
_cell.angle_alpha   90.00
_cell.angle_beta   90.00
_cell.angle_gamma   90.00
#
_symmetry.space_group_name_H-M   'P 1'
#
loop_
_entity.id
_entity.type
_entity.pdbx_description
1 polymer ?
#
loop_
_entity_poly.entity_id
_entity_poly.type
_entity_poly.pdbx_seq_one_letter_code
_entity_poly.pdbx_strand_id
1 'polypeptide(L)'
;MEVTVKSGGETKKFRDGLGLKKIRDKSKPVFESHYVGSWCLVAMVTGAKHPTTESIYYMVPLRWHRRQLHRLEPSKGGLRRRYGGTISLGLKKGTRVRHVKYGLCYIGGNLRDRLSLHSLKNGKRLTQDGKREDFKLLTRIPFRTQLLSTAKAG
;
A
#
# COMPACT_ATOMS: atom_id res chain seq x y z
N MET A 1 6.31 11.85 33.94
CA MET A 1 6.14 10.64 33.12
C MET A 1 7.47 9.91 33.16
N GLU A 2 7.54 8.76 33.83
CA GLU A 2 8.79 8.02 34.01
C GLU A 2 9.05 7.13 32.80
N VAL A 3 10.24 7.19 32.21
CA VAL A 3 10.61 6.42 31.02
C VAL A 3 11.44 5.22 31.45
N THR A 4 10.90 4.01 31.30
CA THR A 4 11.64 2.77 31.55
C THR A 4 12.29 2.27 30.27
N VAL A 5 13.61 2.15 30.26
CA VAL A 5 14.37 1.59 29.12
C VAL A 5 14.55 0.08 29.34
N LYS A 6 14.29 -0.71 28.29
CA LYS A 6 14.51 -2.15 28.28
C LYS A 6 15.57 -2.51 27.25
N SER A 7 16.44 -3.45 27.59
CA SER A 7 17.46 -3.92 26.67
C SER A 7 16.86 -4.83 25.58
N GLY A 8 17.57 -4.93 24.46
CA GLY A 8 17.19 -5.87 23.39
C GLY A 8 17.20 -7.34 23.86
N GLY A 9 18.06 -7.68 24.82
CA GLY A 9 18.15 -9.01 25.41
C GLY A 9 16.95 -9.37 26.28
N GLU A 10 16.50 -8.45 27.12
CA GLU A 10 15.28 -8.61 27.94
C GLU A 10 14.05 -8.80 27.05
N THR A 11 13.93 -7.97 26.01
CA THR A 11 12.83 -8.08 25.04
C THR A 11 12.84 -9.39 24.28
N LYS A 12 14.03 -9.91 23.96
CA LYS A 12 14.17 -11.23 23.36
C LYS A 12 13.71 -12.33 24.32
N LYS A 13 14.21 -12.35 25.57
CA LYS A 13 13.85 -13.38 26.57
C LYS A 13 12.35 -13.41 26.83
N PHE A 14 11.73 -12.25 27.04
CA PHE A 14 10.30 -12.14 27.27
C PHE A 14 9.48 -12.64 26.07
N ARG A 15 9.85 -12.20 24.86
CA ARG A 15 9.20 -12.67 23.63
C ARG A 15 9.30 -14.19 23.46
N ASP A 16 10.50 -14.74 23.67
CA ASP A 16 10.74 -16.17 23.53
C ASP A 16 9.93 -16.97 24.57
N GLY A 17 9.76 -16.44 25.79
CA GLY A 17 8.89 -17.01 26.82
C GLY A 17 7.39 -16.99 26.49
N LEU A 18 6.94 -16.07 25.63
CA LEU A 18 5.57 -16.02 25.10
C LEU A 18 5.39 -16.86 23.82
N GLY A 19 6.44 -17.55 23.34
CA GLY A 19 6.40 -18.33 22.11
C GLY A 19 6.31 -17.48 20.83
N LEU A 20 6.51 -16.16 20.91
CA LEU A 20 6.39 -15.27 19.76
C LEU A 20 7.68 -15.30 18.92
N LYS A 21 7.57 -15.66 17.65
CA LYS A 21 8.71 -15.71 16.74
C LYS A 21 9.01 -14.31 16.19
N LYS A 22 10.28 -13.90 16.19
CA LYS A 22 10.73 -12.71 15.46
C LYS A 22 11.46 -13.13 14.18
N ILE A 23 11.04 -12.56 13.06
CA ILE A 23 11.65 -12.82 11.76
C ILE A 23 12.60 -11.66 11.42
N ARG A 24 13.75 -11.98 10.83
CA ARG A 24 14.75 -10.98 10.41
C ARG A 24 14.39 -10.28 9.10
N ASP A 25 13.69 -10.98 8.22
CA ASP A 25 13.29 -10.51 6.90
C ASP A 25 12.28 -9.34 6.98
N LYS A 26 12.79 -8.13 6.74
CA LYS A 26 12.03 -6.87 6.75
C LYS A 26 11.23 -6.62 5.48
N SER A 27 11.37 -7.47 4.46
CA SER A 27 10.56 -7.36 3.24
C SER A 27 9.16 -7.95 3.42
N LYS A 28 8.98 -8.83 4.40
CA LYS A 28 7.70 -9.47 4.71
C LYS A 28 6.83 -8.57 5.59
N PRO A 29 5.67 -8.09 5.12
CA PRO A 29 4.78 -7.24 5.89
C PRO A 29 3.94 -8.07 6.88
N VAL A 30 4.62 -8.70 7.85
CA VAL A 30 4.03 -9.59 8.88
C VAL A 30 4.36 -9.11 10.29
N PHE A 31 3.54 -9.52 11.27
CA PHE A 31 3.61 -9.04 12.65
C PHE A 31 4.97 -9.31 13.29
N GLU A 32 5.49 -10.51 13.06
CA GLU A 32 6.77 -11.04 13.54
C GLU A 32 7.98 -10.25 13.03
N SER A 33 7.84 -9.58 11.90
CA SER A 33 8.92 -8.78 11.32
C SER A 33 8.92 -7.35 11.87
N HIS A 34 7.75 -6.73 11.98
CA HIS A 34 7.66 -5.28 12.22
C HIS A 34 7.14 -4.88 13.61
N TYR A 35 6.24 -5.66 14.23
CA TYR A 35 5.46 -5.21 15.38
C TYR A 35 5.69 -6.04 16.65
N VAL A 36 6.16 -7.29 16.53
CA VAL A 36 6.36 -8.17 17.70
C VAL A 36 7.22 -7.54 18.80
N GLY A 37 8.24 -6.75 18.41
CA GLY A 37 9.12 -6.10 19.38
C GLY A 37 8.44 -4.99 20.18
N SER A 38 7.71 -4.10 19.51
CA SER A 38 6.98 -3.02 20.19
C SER A 38 5.82 -3.58 21.02
N TRP A 39 5.14 -4.61 20.51
CA TRP A 39 4.10 -5.29 21.27
C TRP A 39 4.66 -5.90 22.57
N CYS A 40 5.82 -6.55 22.51
CA CYS A 40 6.46 -7.12 23.72
C CYS A 40 6.79 -6.05 24.77
N LEU A 41 7.26 -4.87 24.35
CA LEU A 41 7.55 -3.78 25.30
C LEU A 41 6.28 -3.34 26.04
N VAL A 42 5.16 -3.23 25.33
CA VAL A 42 3.86 -2.89 25.96
C VAL A 42 3.36 -4.04 26.83
N ALA A 43 3.53 -5.28 26.39
CA ALA A 43 3.12 -6.47 27.13
C ALA A 43 3.87 -6.62 28.47
N MET A 44 5.15 -6.24 28.55
CA MET A 44 5.90 -6.24 29.81
C MET A 44 5.32 -5.29 30.85
N VAL A 45 4.75 -4.16 30.42
CA VAL A 45 4.15 -3.16 31.32
C VAL A 45 2.72 -3.54 31.70
N THR A 46 1.98 -4.08 30.74
CA THR A 46 0.54 -4.38 30.90
C THR A 46 0.26 -5.79 31.43
N GLY A 47 1.25 -6.69 31.40
CA GLY A 47 1.06 -8.11 31.72
C GLY A 47 0.33 -8.90 30.63
N ALA A 48 0.18 -8.34 29.43
CA ALA A 48 -0.50 -9.02 28.33
C ALA A 48 0.22 -10.31 27.92
N LYS A 49 -0.53 -11.41 27.77
CA LYS A 49 0.02 -12.74 27.45
C LYS A 49 0.09 -13.00 25.94
N HIS A 50 -0.90 -12.53 25.17
CA HIS A 50 -0.98 -12.76 23.73
C HIS A 50 -1.52 -11.51 22.99
N PRO A 51 -1.12 -11.28 21.73
CA PRO A 51 -1.66 -10.19 20.93
C PRO A 51 -3.16 -10.41 20.64
N THR A 52 -3.98 -9.37 20.81
CA THR A 52 -5.39 -9.41 20.41
C THR A 52 -5.56 -9.57 18.90
N THR A 53 -4.63 -9.01 18.12
CA THR A 53 -4.58 -9.16 16.67
C THR A 53 -3.14 -9.07 16.17
N GLU A 54 -2.84 -9.89 15.18
CA GLU A 54 -1.58 -9.84 14.42
C GLU A 54 -1.81 -9.23 13.03
N SER A 55 -3.05 -8.84 12.74
CA SER A 55 -3.38 -8.27 11.43
C SER A 55 -2.75 -6.88 11.29
N ILE A 56 -2.16 -6.63 10.12
CA ILE A 56 -1.50 -5.37 9.81
C ILE A 56 -2.33 -4.60 8.80
N TYR A 57 -2.59 -3.33 9.09
CA TYR A 57 -3.09 -2.41 8.09
C TYR A 57 -1.92 -1.83 7.28
N TYR A 58 -1.69 -2.39 6.09
CA TYR A 58 -0.56 -2.04 5.25
C TYR A 58 -0.92 -0.91 4.28
N MET A 59 -0.13 0.16 4.30
CA MET A 59 -0.36 1.35 3.48
C MET A 59 0.86 1.63 2.58
N VAL A 60 0.62 1.74 1.28
CA VAL A 60 1.67 2.03 0.29
C VAL A 60 1.35 3.30 -0.48
N PRO A 61 2.19 4.35 -0.40
CA PRO A 61 2.03 5.56 -1.21
C PRO A 61 2.05 5.26 -2.71
N LEU A 62 1.13 5.88 -3.44
CA LEU A 62 1.13 5.81 -4.91
C LEU A 62 2.26 6.68 -5.45
N ARG A 63 3.21 6.07 -6.16
CA ARG A 63 4.33 6.78 -6.79
C ARG A 63 4.00 7.11 -8.24
N TRP A 64 4.01 8.40 -8.56
CA TRP A 64 3.77 8.90 -9.91
C TRP A 64 5.06 9.51 -10.47
N HIS A 65 5.35 9.25 -11.73
CA HIS A 65 6.44 9.95 -12.41
C HIS A 65 6.12 11.44 -12.49
N ARG A 66 7.10 12.27 -12.14
CA ARG A 66 7.01 13.73 -12.33
C ARG A 66 6.90 14.03 -13.81
N ARG A 67 6.21 15.13 -14.14
CA ARG A 67 6.07 15.57 -15.53
C ARG A 67 7.44 15.96 -16.07
N GLN A 68 7.83 15.39 -17.19
CA GLN A 68 9.04 15.77 -17.92
C GLN A 68 8.63 16.61 -19.13
N LEU A 69 8.76 17.93 -19.02
CA LEU A 69 8.33 18.87 -20.08
C LEU A 69 9.23 18.77 -21.32
N HIS A 70 10.52 18.54 -21.11
CA HIS A 70 11.53 18.36 -22.14
C HIS A 70 12.05 16.94 -22.09
N ARG A 71 11.20 15.97 -22.44
CA ARG A 71 11.76 14.66 -22.79
C ARG A 71 12.73 14.91 -23.96
N LEU A 72 14.01 14.59 -23.74
CA LEU A 72 15.11 14.99 -24.63
C LEU A 72 14.90 14.48 -26.05
N GLU A 73 14.36 13.27 -26.18
CA GLU A 73 14.08 12.66 -27.48
C GLU A 73 12.61 12.84 -27.91
N PRO A 74 12.36 13.38 -29.12
CA PRO A 74 11.03 13.37 -29.73
C PRO A 74 10.59 11.93 -30.02
N SER A 75 9.28 11.67 -29.97
CA SER A 75 8.78 10.36 -30.40
C SER A 75 8.61 10.29 -31.92
N LYS A 76 8.41 9.08 -32.45
CA LYS A 76 8.14 8.86 -33.88
C LYS A 76 7.03 9.82 -34.36
N GLY A 77 7.34 10.65 -35.34
CA GLY A 77 6.47 11.73 -35.84
C GLY A 77 6.73 13.12 -35.24
N GLY A 78 7.87 13.35 -34.56
CA GLY A 78 8.31 14.68 -34.08
C GLY A 78 7.57 15.21 -32.84
N LEU A 79 6.46 14.57 -32.45
CA LEU A 79 5.66 14.95 -31.29
C LEU A 79 6.31 14.48 -29.99
N ARG A 80 6.43 15.37 -29.01
CA ARG A 80 6.85 15.03 -27.65
C ARG A 80 5.70 14.36 -26.89
N ARG A 81 5.93 13.17 -26.36
CA ARG A 81 4.93 12.46 -25.55
C ARG A 81 4.70 13.18 -24.23
N ARG A 82 3.44 13.32 -23.82
CA ARG A 82 3.09 13.68 -22.45
C ARG A 82 3.51 12.53 -21.52
N TYR A 83 4.60 12.72 -20.76
CA TYR A 83 5.09 11.73 -19.79
C TYR A 83 5.02 12.25 -18.36
N GLY A 84 4.63 11.35 -17.45
CA GLY A 84 4.44 11.67 -16.04
C GLY A 84 3.23 12.58 -15.79
N GLY A 85 3.21 13.19 -14.60
CA GLY A 85 2.11 14.01 -14.13
C GLY A 85 1.04 13.23 -13.37
N THR A 86 0.14 13.96 -12.73
CA THR A 86 -0.85 13.44 -11.77
C THR A 86 -2.29 13.49 -12.31
N ILE A 87 -2.50 13.96 -13.54
CA ILE A 87 -3.81 14.04 -14.19
C ILE A 87 -3.83 13.11 -15.41
N SER A 88 -4.95 12.43 -15.61
CA SER A 88 -5.25 11.57 -16.75
C SER A 88 -6.70 11.81 -17.17
N LEU A 89 -6.88 12.34 -18.39
CA LEU A 89 -8.20 12.68 -18.95
C LEU A 89 -9.06 13.53 -17.99
N GLY A 90 -8.46 14.59 -17.43
CA GLY A 90 -9.14 15.47 -16.47
C GLY A 90 -9.26 14.92 -15.04
N LEU A 91 -8.96 13.63 -14.82
CA LEU A 91 -9.09 12.98 -13.51
C LEU A 91 -7.73 12.83 -12.83
N LYS A 92 -7.68 13.07 -11.52
CA LYS A 92 -6.45 12.92 -10.74
C LYS A 92 -6.13 11.45 -10.52
N LYS A 93 -4.87 11.05 -10.77
CA LYS A 93 -4.37 9.70 -10.49
C LYS A 93 -4.48 9.40 -8.99
N GLY A 94 -4.80 8.15 -8.67
CA GLY A 94 -5.15 7.70 -7.32
C GLY A 94 -6.60 7.98 -6.92
N THR A 95 -7.42 8.53 -7.83
CA THR A 95 -8.87 8.57 -7.61
C THR A 95 -9.43 7.15 -7.63
N ARG A 96 -10.10 6.77 -6.54
CA ARG A 96 -10.81 5.50 -6.43
C ARG A 96 -12.09 5.55 -7.24
N VAL A 97 -12.37 4.45 -7.90
CA VAL A 97 -13.56 4.27 -8.73
C VAL A 97 -14.17 2.90 -8.47
N ARG A 98 -15.48 2.79 -8.61
CA ARG A 98 -16.19 1.52 -8.62
C ARG A 98 -16.57 1.20 -10.05
N HIS A 99 -15.84 0.28 -10.66
CA HIS A 99 -16.06 -0.17 -12.03
C HIS A 99 -17.04 -1.35 -12.07
N VAL A 100 -17.90 -1.41 -13.07
CA VAL A 100 -18.95 -2.46 -13.18
C VAL A 100 -18.32 -3.87 -13.20
N LYS A 101 -17.32 -4.08 -14.06
CA LYS A 101 -16.58 -5.36 -14.16
C LYS A 101 -15.56 -5.63 -13.04
N TYR A 102 -14.72 -4.64 -12.71
CA TYR A 102 -13.53 -4.84 -11.85
C TYR A 102 -13.76 -4.49 -10.38
N GLY A 103 -14.95 -3.99 -10.02
CA GLY A 103 -15.24 -3.51 -8.68
C GLY A 103 -14.38 -2.31 -8.29
N LEU A 104 -13.89 -2.31 -7.05
CA LEU A 104 -13.17 -1.18 -6.48
C LEU A 104 -11.70 -1.13 -6.97
N CYS A 105 -11.37 -0.07 -7.71
CA CYS A 105 -10.04 0.16 -8.28
C CYS A 105 -9.66 1.64 -8.22
N TYR A 106 -8.48 2.01 -8.76
CA TYR A 106 -8.08 3.41 -8.87
C TYR A 106 -7.51 3.76 -10.25
N ILE A 107 -7.58 5.05 -10.60
CA ILE A 107 -7.03 5.60 -11.84
C ILE A 107 -5.49 5.68 -11.72
N GLY A 108 -4.78 4.91 -12.53
CA GLY A 108 -3.32 4.94 -12.60
C GLY A 108 -2.76 5.76 -13.77
N GLY A 109 -3.56 5.97 -14.81
CA GLY A 109 -3.11 6.66 -16.01
C GLY A 109 -4.18 6.68 -17.10
N ASN A 110 -3.76 6.97 -18.33
CA ASN A 110 -4.56 6.83 -19.52
C ASN A 110 -3.70 6.37 -20.68
N LEU A 111 -4.33 5.69 -21.64
CA LEU A 111 -3.80 5.41 -22.96
C LEU A 111 -4.77 6.02 -23.96
N ARG A 112 -4.31 7.02 -24.72
CA ARG A 112 -5.19 7.82 -25.60
C ARG A 112 -6.36 8.39 -24.79
N ASP A 113 -7.58 8.05 -25.18
CA ASP A 113 -8.88 8.45 -24.62
C ASP A 113 -9.42 7.47 -23.56
N ARG A 114 -8.67 6.42 -23.21
CA ARG A 114 -9.08 5.40 -22.25
C ARG A 114 -8.28 5.45 -20.95
N LEU A 115 -8.93 5.15 -19.82
CA LEU A 115 -8.30 5.16 -18.51
C LEU A 115 -7.66 3.81 -18.18
N SER A 116 -6.47 3.90 -17.58
CA SER A 116 -5.78 2.76 -16.99
C SER A 116 -6.21 2.60 -15.55
N LEU A 117 -6.87 1.49 -15.24
CA LEU A 117 -7.38 1.17 -13.90
C LEU A 117 -6.48 0.14 -13.22
N HIS A 118 -6.27 0.30 -11.93
CA HIS A 118 -5.33 -0.50 -11.15
C HIS A 118 -5.97 -1.05 -9.87
N SER A 119 -5.54 -2.23 -9.47
CA SER A 119 -6.01 -2.89 -8.25
C SER A 119 -5.53 -2.16 -7.00
N LEU A 120 -6.43 -1.91 -6.05
CA LEU A 120 -6.05 -1.32 -4.75
C LEU A 120 -5.13 -2.24 -3.94
N LYS A 121 -5.25 -3.56 -4.09
CA LYS A 121 -4.49 -4.55 -3.32
C LYS A 121 -3.00 -4.51 -3.70
N ASN A 122 -2.70 -4.77 -4.96
CA ASN A 122 -1.32 -4.97 -5.42
C ASN A 122 -0.81 -3.87 -6.38
N GLY A 123 -1.65 -2.93 -6.80
CA GLY A 123 -1.27 -1.86 -7.73
C GLY A 123 -1.10 -2.33 -9.19
N LYS A 124 -1.32 -3.62 -9.48
CA LYS A 124 -1.29 -4.17 -10.84
C LYS A 124 -2.39 -3.53 -11.68
N ARG A 125 -2.08 -3.31 -12.95
CA ARG A 125 -3.02 -2.77 -13.93
C ARG A 125 -4.07 -3.84 -14.24
N LEU A 126 -5.34 -3.46 -14.12
CA LEU A 126 -6.51 -4.30 -14.38
C LEU A 126 -6.98 -4.16 -15.83
N THR A 127 -7.00 -2.93 -16.34
CA THR A 127 -7.35 -2.63 -17.73
C THR A 127 -6.70 -1.32 -18.19
N GLN A 128 -6.58 -1.15 -19.50
CA GLN A 128 -6.23 0.11 -20.16
C GLN A 128 -7.38 0.72 -20.98
N ASP A 129 -8.51 0.02 -21.06
CA ASP A 129 -9.69 0.42 -21.84
C ASP A 129 -10.83 0.93 -20.95
N GLY A 130 -10.51 1.49 -19.77
CA GLY A 130 -11.53 1.98 -18.85
C GLY A 130 -12.24 3.20 -19.43
N LYS A 131 -13.54 3.07 -19.74
CA LYS A 131 -14.36 4.18 -20.21
C LYS A 131 -15.04 4.88 -19.04
N ARG A 132 -15.38 6.16 -19.21
CA ARG A 132 -15.89 7.00 -18.12
C ARG A 132 -17.24 6.50 -17.61
N GLU A 133 -18.00 5.88 -18.50
CA GLU A 133 -19.35 5.35 -18.31
C GLU A 133 -19.34 4.05 -17.49
N ASP A 134 -18.23 3.30 -17.53
CA ASP A 134 -18.11 1.98 -16.89
C ASP A 134 -17.81 2.05 -15.38
N PHE A 135 -17.66 3.26 -14.82
CA PHE A 135 -17.36 3.41 -13.40
C PHE A 135 -17.92 4.66 -12.74
N LYS A 136 -18.20 4.54 -11.44
CA LYS A 136 -18.53 5.67 -10.56
C LYS A 136 -17.27 6.22 -9.90
N LEU A 137 -17.07 7.54 -9.93
CA LEU A 137 -16.02 8.18 -9.13
C LEU A 137 -16.38 8.13 -7.65
N LEU A 138 -15.37 7.92 -6.82
CA LEU A 138 -15.50 7.96 -5.38
C LEU A 138 -14.68 9.12 -4.83
N THR A 139 -13.49 8.85 -4.33
CA THR A 139 -12.62 9.84 -3.69
C THR A 139 -11.16 9.62 -4.07
N ARG A 140 -10.35 10.66 -3.96
CA ARG A 140 -8.92 10.56 -4.17
C ARG A 140 -8.22 10.09 -2.91
N ILE A 141 -7.53 8.95 -3.00
CA ILE A 141 -6.65 8.46 -1.94
C ILE A 141 -5.26 8.25 -2.53
N PRO A 142 -4.23 9.01 -2.11
CA PRO A 142 -2.88 8.89 -2.65
C PRO A 142 -2.11 7.67 -2.09
N PHE A 143 -2.83 6.70 -1.52
CA PHE A 143 -2.30 5.48 -0.92
C PHE A 143 -3.14 4.28 -1.33
N ARG A 144 -2.46 3.14 -1.49
CA ARG A 144 -3.06 1.81 -1.48
C ARG A 144 -3.10 1.31 -0.05
N THR A 145 -4.19 0.63 0.30
CA THR A 145 -4.41 0.11 1.64
C THR A 145 -4.84 -1.34 1.54
N GLN A 146 -4.26 -2.20 2.37
CA GLN A 146 -4.60 -3.61 2.45
C GLN A 146 -4.55 -4.06 3.90
N LEU A 147 -5.60 -4.75 4.36
CA LEU A 147 -5.53 -5.51 5.60
C LEU A 147 -4.81 -6.83 5.32
N LEU A 148 -3.73 -7.08 6.05
CA LEU A 148 -2.94 -8.30 6.00
C LEU A 148 -3.24 -9.09 7.27
N SER A 149 -4.10 -10.10 7.17
CA SER A 149 -4.38 -11.02 8.28
C SER A 149 -3.47 -12.24 8.20
N THR A 150 -3.03 -12.75 9.35
CA THR A 150 -2.37 -14.06 9.47
C THR A 150 -3.36 -15.23 9.42
N ALA A 151 -4.66 -14.98 9.52
CA ALA A 151 -5.69 -15.99 9.34
C ALA A 151 -5.54 -16.65 7.96
N LYS A 152 -5.29 -17.96 7.95
CA LYS A 152 -5.54 -18.78 6.77
C LYS A 152 -6.99 -18.51 6.38
N ALA A 153 -7.22 -18.06 5.15
CA ALA A 153 -8.55 -18.14 4.58
C ALA A 153 -8.95 -19.62 4.68
N GLY A 154 -9.93 -19.90 5.55
CA GLY A 154 -10.52 -21.22 5.70
C GLY A 154 -11.16 -21.67 4.39
#